data_AF-A0A920SFM8-F1
#
_entry.id   AF-A0A920SFM8-F1
#
_cell.length_a   1.000
_cell.length_b   1.000
_cell.length_c   1.000
_cell.angle_alpha   90.00
_cell.angle_beta   90.00
_cell.angle_gamma   90.00
#
_symmetry.space_group_name_H-M   'P 1'
#
loop_
_entity.id
_entity.type
_entity.pdbx_description
1 polymer ?
#
loop_
_entity_poly.entity_id
_entity_poly.type
_entity_poly.pdbx_seq_one_letter_code
_entity_poly.pdbx_strand_id
1 'polypeptide(L)'
;MKPHAPQRLFYSARPKGFRLEWAKKLRAAGEDFPLPTTEQLTHGNPPEEIHLTLDLSAHLETKMACILCHRTQVAPSWPYHRVPRGVAEWVMGREYYIRARPDVPPGENVSDDIFDNIAPD
;
A
#
# COMPACT_ATOMS: atom_id res chain seq x y z
N MET A 1 12.05 -21.29 25.25
CA MET A 1 11.23 -21.18 24.03
C MET A 1 11.75 -22.17 23.01
N LYS A 2 10.86 -22.80 22.22
CA LYS A 2 11.28 -23.56 21.03
C LYS A 2 11.39 -22.57 19.84
N PRO A 3 12.31 -22.76 18.89
CA PRO A 3 12.35 -21.98 17.66
C PRO A 3 11.04 -22.10 16.87
N HIS A 4 10.61 -21.02 16.21
CA HIS A 4 9.46 -21.01 15.31
C HIS A 4 9.88 -20.43 13.96
N ALA A 5 9.47 -21.09 12.87
CA ALA A 5 9.72 -20.62 11.51
C ALA A 5 8.38 -20.22 10.87
N PRO A 6 8.25 -18.97 10.37
CA PRO A 6 6.99 -18.53 9.77
C PRO A 6 6.70 -19.28 8.46
N GLN A 7 5.45 -19.66 8.26
CA GLN A 7 5.01 -20.35 7.04
C GLN A 7 5.01 -19.42 5.81
N ARG A 8 4.83 -18.11 6.03
CA ARG A 8 4.88 -17.07 4.98
C ARG A 8 5.62 -15.82 5.44
N LEU A 9 6.28 -15.17 4.48
CA LEU A 9 6.89 -13.85 4.65
C LEU A 9 6.52 -12.96 3.47
N PHE A 10 5.98 -11.79 3.76
CA PHE A 10 5.67 -10.75 2.78
C PHE A 10 6.42 -9.47 3.12
N TYR A 11 6.93 -8.80 2.10
CA TYR A 11 7.46 -7.44 2.22
C TYR A 11 6.41 -6.44 1.73
N SER A 12 6.19 -5.37 2.49
CA SER A 12 5.40 -4.23 2.01
C SER A 12 6.13 -3.57 0.85
N ALA A 13 5.40 -3.27 -0.21
CA ALA A 13 5.93 -2.72 -1.44
C ALA A 13 5.11 -1.53 -1.90
N ARG A 14 5.63 -0.83 -2.91
CA ARG A 14 4.89 0.15 -3.69
C ARG A 14 5.32 0.06 -5.14
N PRO A 15 4.41 0.11 -6.12
CA PRO A 15 4.79 0.12 -7.52
C PRO A 15 5.70 1.30 -7.84
N LYS A 16 6.68 1.08 -8.71
CA LYS A 16 7.52 2.15 -9.25
C LYS A 16 6.64 3.19 -9.96
N GLY A 17 6.92 4.47 -9.72
CA GLY A 17 6.11 5.57 -10.26
C GLY A 17 4.81 5.85 -9.51
N PHE A 18 4.44 5.06 -8.48
CA PHE A 18 3.20 5.24 -7.72
C PHE A 18 3.07 6.64 -7.10
N ARG A 19 4.18 7.25 -6.64
CA ARG A 19 4.17 8.63 -6.11
C ARG A 19 3.70 9.67 -7.13
N LEU A 20 4.04 9.49 -8.41
CA LEU A 20 3.62 10.42 -9.46
C LEU A 20 2.12 10.32 -9.72
N GLU A 21 1.62 9.11 -9.87
CA GLU A 21 0.18 8.88 -10.08
C GLU A 21 -0.63 9.34 -8.88
N TRP A 22 -0.09 9.15 -7.67
CA TRP A 22 -0.68 9.66 -6.45
C TRP A 22 -0.77 11.20 -6.43
N ALA A 23 0.34 11.89 -6.69
CA ALA A 23 0.35 13.35 -6.76
C ALA A 23 -0.61 13.87 -7.84
N LYS A 24 -0.66 13.24 -9.02
CA LYS A 24 -1.59 13.60 -10.09
C LYS A 24 -3.06 13.46 -9.67
N LYS A 25 -3.43 12.39 -8.97
CA LYS A 25 -4.83 12.20 -8.52
C LYS A 25 -5.24 13.21 -7.47
N LEU A 26 -4.38 13.51 -6.50
CA LEU A 26 -4.67 14.54 -5.50
C LEU A 26 -4.79 15.93 -6.14
N ARG A 27 -3.86 16.30 -7.04
CA ARG A 27 -3.94 17.57 -7.76
C ARG A 27 -5.17 17.70 -8.66
N ALA A 28 -5.57 16.62 -9.33
CA ALA A 28 -6.81 16.60 -10.11
C ALA A 28 -8.07 16.77 -9.24
N ALA A 29 -7.99 16.44 -7.95
CA ALA A 29 -9.03 16.68 -6.96
C ALA A 29 -8.96 18.09 -6.32
N GLY A 30 -8.06 18.96 -6.77
CA GLY A 30 -7.91 20.33 -6.28
C GLY A 30 -6.95 20.48 -5.09
N GLU A 31 -6.25 19.43 -4.68
CA GLU A 31 -5.26 19.52 -3.61
C GLU A 31 -3.91 20.06 -4.10
N ASP A 32 -3.31 20.95 -3.32
CA ASP A 32 -1.93 21.37 -3.53
C ASP A 32 -0.98 20.30 -2.98
N PHE A 33 -0.62 19.34 -3.83
CA PHE A 33 0.25 18.23 -3.48
C PHE A 33 1.54 18.27 -4.33
N PRO A 34 2.73 18.15 -3.72
CA PRO A 34 3.99 18.25 -4.45
C PRO A 34 4.15 17.12 -5.47
N LEU A 35 4.64 17.47 -6.67
CA LEU A 35 5.11 16.48 -7.62
C LEU A 35 6.42 15.84 -7.13
N PRO A 36 6.65 14.55 -7.40
CA PRO A 36 7.89 13.89 -7.02
C PRO A 36 9.10 14.46 -7.79
N THR A 37 10.27 14.48 -7.14
CA THR A 37 11.55 14.77 -7.79
C THR A 37 11.96 13.67 -8.76
N THR A 38 12.94 13.92 -9.63
CA THR A 38 13.48 12.91 -10.57
C THR A 38 13.96 11.64 -9.85
N GLU A 39 14.59 11.80 -8.68
CA GLU A 39 15.00 10.67 -7.83
C GLU A 39 13.76 9.89 -7.33
N GLN A 40 12.76 10.60 -6.82
CA GLN A 40 11.55 9.97 -6.28
C GLN A 40 10.71 9.23 -7.33
N LEU A 41 10.84 9.57 -8.61
CA LEU A 41 10.23 8.83 -9.71
C LEU A 41 10.79 7.42 -9.87
N THR A 42 12.03 7.19 -9.43
CA THR A 42 12.68 5.88 -9.49
C THR A 42 12.32 4.97 -8.32
N HIS A 43 11.77 5.52 -7.24
CA HIS A 43 11.39 4.77 -6.05
C HIS A 43 10.23 3.80 -6.30
N GLY A 44 10.25 2.69 -5.56
CA GLY A 44 9.26 1.62 -5.64
C GLY A 44 9.84 0.38 -6.31
N ASN A 45 9.03 -0.67 -6.38
CA ASN A 45 9.36 -1.95 -6.96
C ASN A 45 8.84 -2.04 -8.40
N PRO A 46 9.54 -2.73 -9.31
CA PRO A 46 8.98 -3.14 -10.59
C PRO A 46 7.60 -3.80 -10.38
N PRO A 47 6.54 -3.40 -11.10
CA PRO A 47 5.21 -3.96 -10.91
C PRO A 47 5.15 -5.48 -11.03
N GLU A 48 5.99 -6.07 -11.88
CA GLU A 48 6.12 -7.52 -12.07
C GLU A 48 6.64 -8.25 -10.83
N GLU A 49 7.33 -7.59 -9.91
CA GLU A 49 7.77 -8.20 -8.64
C GLU A 49 6.68 -8.17 -7.56
N ILE A 50 5.57 -7.44 -7.79
CA ILE A 50 4.49 -7.32 -6.81
C ILE A 50 3.52 -8.47 -7.02
N HIS A 51 3.51 -9.40 -6.07
CA HIS A 51 2.72 -10.63 -6.13
C HIS A 51 1.30 -10.49 -5.56
N LEU A 52 1.06 -9.48 -4.72
CA LEU A 52 -0.24 -9.25 -4.09
C LEU A 52 -0.60 -7.76 -4.12
N THR A 53 -1.78 -7.46 -4.65
CA THR A 53 -2.48 -6.19 -4.45
C THR A 53 -3.71 -6.44 -3.59
N LEU A 54 -3.68 -5.98 -2.35
CA LEU A 54 -4.77 -6.15 -1.40
C LEU A 54 -5.73 -4.95 -1.48
N ASP A 55 -7.02 -5.22 -1.70
CA ASP A 55 -8.08 -4.21 -1.62
C ASP A 55 -8.48 -3.99 -0.16
N LEU A 56 -8.39 -2.74 0.27
CA LEU A 56 -8.68 -2.29 1.63
C LEU A 56 -9.87 -1.34 1.69
N SER A 57 -10.65 -1.21 0.61
CA SER A 57 -11.77 -0.27 0.54
C SER A 57 -12.76 -0.45 1.71
N ALA A 58 -13.02 -1.71 2.09
CA ALA A 58 -13.87 -2.05 3.24
C ALA A 58 -13.28 -1.66 4.61
N HIS A 59 -11.95 -1.52 4.71
CA HIS A 59 -11.21 -1.22 5.95
C HIS A 59 -10.59 0.18 5.97
N LEU A 60 -10.87 0.99 4.95
CA LEU A 60 -10.22 2.27 4.75
C LEU A 60 -10.46 3.25 5.92
N GLU A 61 -11.67 3.30 6.47
CA GLU A 61 -11.95 4.19 7.62
C GLU A 61 -11.13 3.82 8.85
N THR A 62 -11.02 2.54 9.17
CA THR A 62 -10.20 2.06 10.29
C THR A 62 -8.74 2.40 10.08
N LYS A 63 -8.20 2.13 8.88
CA LYS A 63 -6.82 2.49 8.51
C LYS A 63 -6.57 3.98 8.69
N MET A 64 -7.50 4.81 8.27
CA MET A 64 -7.36 6.26 8.33
C MET A 64 -7.50 6.80 9.75
N ALA A 65 -8.39 6.24 10.56
CA ALA A 65 -8.46 6.53 11.99
C ALA A 65 -7.15 6.18 12.71
N CYS A 66 -6.53 5.04 12.38
CA CYS A 66 -5.21 4.67 12.88
C CYS A 66 -4.14 5.68 12.46
N ILE A 67 -4.06 6.06 11.18
CA ILE A 67 -3.09 7.04 10.70
C ILE A 67 -3.27 8.40 11.41
N LEU A 68 -4.49 8.89 11.48
CA LEU A 68 -4.81 10.20 12.06
C LEU A 68 -4.62 10.26 13.59
N CYS A 69 -4.59 9.12 14.28
CA CYS A 69 -4.30 9.10 15.71
C CYS A 69 -2.83 9.48 16.01
N HIS A 70 -1.91 9.26 15.07
CA HIS A 70 -0.50 9.65 15.16
C HIS A 70 -0.29 11.15 14.85
N ARG A 71 -0.94 12.02 15.64
CA ARG A 71 -1.03 13.48 15.39
C ARG A 71 0.31 14.19 15.20
N THR A 72 1.39 13.68 15.79
CA THR A 72 2.74 14.28 15.68
C THR A 72 3.50 13.83 14.44
N GLN A 73 3.05 12.78 13.76
CA GLN A 73 3.70 12.18 12.59
C GLN A 73 2.95 12.46 11.29
N VAL A 74 1.68 12.87 11.37
CA VAL A 74 0.85 13.20 10.22
C VAL A 74 0.63 14.71 10.18
N ALA A 75 0.86 15.32 9.01
CA ALA A 75 0.59 16.73 8.82
C ALA A 75 -0.89 17.04 9.11
N PRO A 76 -1.23 18.09 9.88
CA PRO A 76 -2.61 18.49 10.13
C PRO A 76 -3.41 18.77 8.86
N SER A 77 -2.72 19.11 7.76
CA SER A 77 -3.27 19.37 6.44
C SER A 77 -3.48 18.12 5.58
N TRP A 78 -3.39 16.90 6.13
CA TRP A 78 -3.56 15.68 5.36
C TRP A 78 -4.90 15.68 4.59
N PRO A 79 -4.92 15.43 3.26
CA PRO A 79 -6.08 15.70 2.42
C PRO A 79 -7.23 14.69 2.52
N TYR A 80 -7.14 13.68 3.40
CA TYR A 80 -8.09 12.55 3.41
C TYR A 80 -9.56 12.99 3.47
N HIS A 81 -9.92 13.91 4.37
CA HIS A 81 -11.28 14.41 4.49
C HIS A 81 -11.62 15.57 3.52
N ARG A 82 -10.65 16.01 2.71
CA ARG A 82 -10.78 17.13 1.77
C ARG A 82 -10.94 16.69 0.31
N VAL A 83 -10.71 15.41 0.02
CA VAL A 83 -10.87 14.83 -1.32
C VAL A 83 -12.14 13.97 -1.43
N PRO A 84 -12.70 13.79 -2.65
CA PRO A 84 -13.81 12.87 -2.87
C PRO A 84 -13.46 11.43 -2.45
N ARG A 85 -14.46 10.68 -1.98
CA ARG A 85 -14.29 9.31 -1.47
C ARG A 85 -13.52 8.40 -2.43
N GLY A 86 -13.90 8.40 -3.71
CA GLY A 86 -13.23 7.57 -4.72
C GLY A 86 -11.75 7.94 -4.93
N VAL A 87 -11.37 9.20 -4.70
CA VAL A 87 -9.96 9.62 -4.72
C VAL A 87 -9.24 9.05 -3.50
N ALA A 88 -9.83 9.16 -2.31
CA ALA A 88 -9.26 8.58 -1.10
C ALA A 88 -9.08 7.05 -1.20
N GLU A 89 -10.05 6.35 -1.76
CA GLU A 89 -9.98 4.90 -2.02
C GLU A 89 -8.89 4.55 -3.02
N TRP A 90 -8.77 5.29 -4.11
CA TRP A 90 -7.70 5.05 -5.08
C TRP A 90 -6.31 5.24 -4.46
N VAL A 91 -6.17 6.24 -3.58
CA VAL A 91 -4.91 6.60 -2.94
C VAL A 91 -4.50 5.65 -1.82
N MET A 92 -5.43 5.35 -0.91
CA MET A 92 -5.15 4.67 0.37
C MET A 92 -5.77 3.27 0.45
N GLY A 93 -6.70 2.94 -0.44
CA GLY A 93 -7.51 1.72 -0.41
C GLY A 93 -6.82 0.50 -1.03
N ARG A 94 -5.55 0.59 -1.43
CA ARG A 94 -4.77 -0.56 -1.88
C ARG A 94 -3.44 -0.64 -1.16
N GLU A 95 -3.03 -1.86 -0.85
CA GLU A 95 -1.68 -2.18 -0.37
C GLU A 95 -1.04 -3.23 -1.27
N TYR A 96 0.28 -3.18 -1.37
CA TYR A 96 1.04 -4.01 -2.31
C TYR A 96 2.09 -4.79 -1.53
N TYR A 97 2.26 -6.06 -1.89
CA TYR A 97 3.19 -6.94 -1.21
C TYR A 97 3.95 -7.85 -2.18
N ILE A 98 5.17 -8.18 -1.79
CA ILE A 98 6.03 -9.17 -2.43
C ILE A 98 6.11 -10.38 -1.50
N ARG A 99 5.67 -11.56 -1.97
CA ARG A 99 5.85 -12.81 -1.21
C ARG A 99 7.31 -13.26 -1.29
N ALA A 100 8.05 -13.10 -0.20
CA ALA A 100 9.46 -13.47 -0.09
C ALA A 100 9.65 -14.95 0.32
N ARG A 101 8.70 -15.51 1.08
CA ARG A 101 8.67 -16.94 1.44
C ARG A 101 7.23 -17.48 1.48
N PRO A 102 6.97 -18.66 0.87
CA PRO A 102 7.79 -19.26 -0.19
C PRO A 102 7.91 -18.28 -1.38
N ASP A 103 9.04 -18.34 -2.06
CA ASP A 103 9.35 -17.42 -3.16
C ASP A 103 8.33 -17.54 -4.30
N VAL A 104 8.11 -16.44 -5.02
CA VAL A 104 7.17 -16.36 -6.16
C VAL A 104 7.91 -15.72 -7.33
N PRO A 105 7.84 -16.31 -8.53
CA PRO A 105 8.43 -15.71 -9.71
C PRO A 105 7.78 -14.37 -10.07
N PRO A 106 8.55 -13.40 -10.59
CA PRO A 106 7.98 -12.17 -11.13
C PRO A 106 6.92 -12.45 -12.21
N GLY A 107 5.83 -11.69 -12.17
CA GLY A 107 4.68 -11.84 -13.06
C GLY A 107 3.59 -12.78 -12.55
N GLU A 108 3.82 -13.51 -11.45
CA GLU A 108 2.79 -14.32 -10.80
C GLU A 108 2.07 -13.58 -9.68
N ASN A 109 0.76 -13.76 -9.59
CA ASN A 109 -0.06 -13.25 -8.50
C ASN A 109 -0.36 -14.35 -7.48
N VAL A 110 -0.50 -13.97 -6.22
CA VAL A 110 -0.97 -14.85 -5.15
C VAL A 110 -2.37 -14.44 -4.68
N SER A 111 -3.02 -15.32 -3.91
CA SER A 111 -4.31 -15.03 -3.26
C SER A 111 -4.25 -13.76 -2.41
N ASP A 112 -5.38 -13.05 -2.33
CA ASP A 112 -5.58 -11.90 -1.43
C ASP A 112 -5.82 -12.32 0.02
N ASP A 113 -6.17 -13.58 0.26
CA ASP A 113 -6.08 -14.21 1.57
C ASP A 113 -4.64 -14.65 1.86
N ILE A 114 -3.95 -13.84 2.68
CA ILE A 114 -2.57 -14.11 3.13
C ILE A 114 -2.44 -15.39 3.95
N PHE A 115 -3.54 -15.93 4.50
CA PHE A 115 -3.60 -17.19 5.24
C PHE A 115 -4.18 -18.35 4.44
N ASP A 116 -4.48 -18.15 3.15
CA ASP A 116 -5.03 -19.21 2.31
C ASP A 116 -4.20 -20.50 2.43
N ASN A 117 -4.84 -21.65 2.67
CA ASN A 117 -4.17 -22.94 2.89
C ASN A 117 -3.16 -22.99 4.07
N ILE A 118 -3.26 -22.08 5.05
CA ILE A 118 -2.54 -22.15 6.33
C ILE A 118 -3.51 -22.60 7.42
N ALA A 119 -3.23 -23.72 8.06
CA ALA A 119 -3.94 -24.13 9.26
C ALA A 119 -3.42 -23.36 10.48
N PRO A 120 -4.30 -22.95 11.42
CA PRO A 120 -3.85 -22.44 12.71
C PRO A 120 -3.12 -23.54 13.50
N ASP A 121 -2.05 -23.16 14.19
CA ASP A 121 -1.29 -24.02 15.11
C ASP A 121 -2.09 -24.38 16.37
#